data_AF-A0A938MBT0-F1
#
_entry.id   AF-A0A938MBT0-F1
#
_cell.length_a   1.000
_cell.length_b   1.000
_cell.length_c   1.000
_cell.angle_alpha   90.00
_cell.angle_beta   90.00
_cell.angle_gamma   90.00
#
_symmetry.space_group_name_H-M   'P 1'
#
loop_
_entity.id
_entity.type
_entity.pdbx_description
1 polymer ?
#
loop_
_entity_poly.entity_id
_entity_poly.type
_entity_poly.pdbx_seq_one_letter_code
_entity_poly.pdbx_strand_id
1 'polypeptide(L)'
;MKKQDPIRVHEVSFCAQVKSWADSLFAAHPEWPFTKATIEEYGSGTSKRQDLRIYRRGSQTPVLTGEVKLPGTPDGRSPYDAALMRDAFLKADNIQSPYFFTWNVNRFVLFDRSKWHVPMIDRRIKQWSLELQLADPADCARPEVQAHIRDKFLPALFQEFAAIVEGVVVEWGMPPDDIFVRSLETHLDWPVIGTRDYLAAACEQDSAFGDRLKSWMAEEMNWTFDPDDAENWRQALERAART
;
A
#
# COMPACT_ATOMS: atom_id res chain seq x y z
N MET A 1 22.90 24.49 3.92
CA MET A 1 22.41 23.21 3.38
C MET A 1 21.44 22.59 4.38
N LYS A 2 20.14 22.46 4.05
CA LYS A 2 19.21 21.68 4.88
C LYS A 2 19.44 20.20 4.59
N LYS A 3 19.76 19.40 5.61
CA LYS A 3 19.83 17.92 5.49
C LYS A 3 18.48 17.41 5.01
N GLN A 4 18.48 16.62 3.95
CA GLN A 4 17.27 15.92 3.50
C GLN A 4 16.92 14.84 4.53
N ASP A 5 15.62 14.64 4.74
CA ASP A 5 15.08 13.60 5.61
C ASP A 5 15.44 12.21 5.05
N PRO A 6 16.09 11.33 5.83
CA PRO A 6 16.54 10.01 5.37
C PRO A 6 15.42 9.15 4.77
N ILE A 7 14.20 9.21 5.32
CA ILE A 7 13.05 8.46 4.79
C ILE A 7 12.76 8.85 3.35
N ARG A 8 12.88 10.14 3.03
CA ARG A 8 12.64 10.65 1.67
C ARG A 8 13.69 10.16 0.68
N VAL A 9 14.94 10.04 1.12
CA VAL A 9 16.01 9.51 0.27
C VAL A 9 15.70 8.06 -0.11
N HIS A 10 15.22 7.26 0.85
CA HIS A 10 14.80 5.90 0.60
C HIS A 10 13.60 5.82 -0.35
N GLU A 11 12.57 6.65 -0.17
CA GLU A 11 11.35 6.62 -1.01
C GLU A 11 11.68 6.99 -2.47
N VAL A 12 12.45 8.06 -2.68
CA VAL A 12 12.90 8.48 -4.01
C VAL A 12 13.75 7.40 -4.68
N SER A 13 14.68 6.80 -3.94
CA SER A 13 15.54 5.74 -4.46
C SER A 13 14.73 4.51 -4.84
N PHE A 14 13.76 4.12 -4.00
CA PHE A 14 12.88 3.00 -4.25
C PHE A 14 12.00 3.22 -5.49
N CYS A 15 11.34 4.38 -5.60
CA CYS A 15 10.54 4.72 -6.78
C CYS A 15 11.39 4.72 -8.05
N ALA A 16 12.61 5.26 -8.01
CA ALA A 16 13.55 5.24 -9.14
C ALA A 16 13.90 3.83 -9.60
N GLN A 17 14.12 2.91 -8.67
CA GLN A 17 14.36 1.50 -8.96
C GLN A 17 13.14 0.83 -9.58
N VAL A 18 11.95 0.99 -8.98
CA VAL A 18 10.69 0.46 -9.50
C VAL A 18 10.43 0.96 -10.92
N LYS A 19 10.63 2.26 -11.18
CA LYS A 19 10.52 2.85 -12.52
C LYS A 19 11.45 2.15 -13.51
N SER A 20 12.71 1.94 -13.14
CA SER A 20 13.71 1.28 -13.99
C SER A 20 13.34 -0.17 -14.31
N TRP A 21 12.86 -0.90 -13.30
CA TRP A 21 12.40 -2.29 -13.47
C TRP A 21 11.13 -2.34 -14.33
N ALA A 22 10.17 -1.45 -14.13
CA ALA A 22 8.96 -1.34 -14.94
C ALA A 22 9.29 -1.07 -16.41
N ASP A 23 10.18 -0.10 -16.70
CA ASP A 23 10.61 0.17 -18.09
C ASP A 23 11.25 -1.06 -18.73
N SER A 24 12.09 -1.80 -17.98
CA SER A 24 12.73 -3.02 -18.46
C SER A 24 11.70 -4.11 -18.77
N LEU A 25 10.69 -4.26 -17.91
CA LEU A 25 9.58 -5.19 -18.13
C LEU A 25 8.74 -4.80 -19.35
N PHE A 26 8.41 -3.52 -19.52
CA PHE A 26 7.62 -3.05 -20.66
C PHE A 26 8.37 -3.24 -21.99
N ALA A 27 9.70 -3.13 -21.98
CA ALA A 27 10.52 -3.45 -23.15
C ALA A 27 10.56 -4.96 -23.44
N ALA A 28 10.58 -5.81 -22.40
CA ALA A 28 10.59 -7.26 -22.53
C ALA A 28 9.22 -7.86 -22.90
N HIS A 29 8.13 -7.15 -22.59
CA HIS A 29 6.74 -7.57 -22.80
C HIS A 29 5.98 -6.61 -23.73
N PRO A 30 6.31 -6.56 -25.04
CA PRO A 30 5.67 -5.67 -25.99
C PRO A 30 4.17 -5.95 -26.19
N GLU A 31 3.70 -7.14 -25.82
CA GLU A 31 2.29 -7.51 -25.78
C GLU A 31 1.49 -6.74 -24.70
N TRP A 32 2.15 -6.24 -23.66
CA TRP A 32 1.50 -5.36 -22.69
C TRP A 32 1.27 -3.97 -23.28
N PRO A 33 0.22 -3.27 -22.83
CA PRO A 33 -0.14 -1.99 -23.41
C PRO A 33 0.73 -0.83 -22.90
N PHE A 34 1.67 -1.09 -22.00
CA PHE A 34 2.49 -0.07 -21.35
C PHE A 34 3.70 0.32 -22.21
N THR A 35 4.21 1.53 -22.02
CA THR A 35 5.38 2.05 -22.74
C THR A 35 6.49 2.52 -21.85
N LYS A 36 6.15 3.22 -20.77
CA LYS A 36 7.13 3.77 -19.82
C LYS A 36 6.51 4.01 -18.46
N ALA A 37 7.36 3.99 -17.45
CA ALA A 37 7.11 4.54 -16.15
C ALA A 37 7.80 5.90 -16.01
N THR A 38 7.19 6.83 -15.28
CA THR A 38 7.81 8.09 -14.88
C THR A 38 7.61 8.33 -13.39
N ILE A 39 8.45 9.19 -12.85
CA ILE A 39 8.31 9.72 -11.50
C ILE A 39 8.17 11.21 -11.68
N GLU A 40 6.97 11.74 -11.44
CA GLU A 40 6.79 13.19 -11.55
C GLU A 40 7.19 13.90 -10.27
N GLU A 41 7.99 14.96 -10.43
CA GLU A 41 8.34 15.85 -9.35
C GLU A 41 7.36 17.03 -9.34
N TYR A 42 6.46 17.09 -8.35
CA TYR A 42 5.71 18.31 -8.07
C TYR A 42 6.42 19.15 -6.99
N GLY A 43 6.65 20.44 -7.29
CA GLY A 43 7.02 21.47 -6.31
C GLY A 43 8.40 22.11 -6.50
N SER A 44 8.54 23.37 -6.06
CA SER A 44 9.82 24.04 -5.85
C SER A 44 10.24 23.92 -4.37
N GLY A 45 11.50 23.55 -4.11
CA GLY A 45 12.04 23.40 -2.74
C GLY A 45 12.02 21.97 -2.17
N THR A 46 11.97 21.84 -0.85
CA THR A 46 12.15 20.57 -0.09
C THR A 46 10.92 19.65 -0.07
N SER A 47 9.85 19.99 -0.78
CA SER A 47 8.58 19.27 -0.82
C SER A 47 8.35 18.61 -2.19
N LYS A 48 9.35 17.88 -2.69
CA LYS A 48 9.19 17.07 -3.91
C LYS A 48 8.39 15.82 -3.56
N ARG A 49 7.13 15.76 -4.00
CA ARG A 49 6.30 14.53 -3.96
C ARG A 49 6.49 13.79 -5.27
N GLN A 50 6.64 12.47 -5.20
CA GLN A 50 7.03 11.64 -6.34
C GLN A 50 5.95 10.60 -6.65
N ASP A 51 5.05 10.96 -7.56
CA ASP A 51 4.02 10.04 -8.04
C ASP A 51 4.62 9.12 -9.08
N LEU A 52 4.55 7.81 -8.86
CA LEU A 52 4.89 6.83 -9.89
C LEU A 52 3.72 6.75 -10.88
N ARG A 53 4.03 6.94 -12.16
CA ARG A 53 3.07 6.97 -13.26
C ARG A 53 3.43 5.96 -14.32
N ILE A 54 2.44 5.27 -14.87
CA ILE A 54 2.60 4.32 -15.97
C ILE A 54 1.84 4.84 -17.18
N TYR A 55 2.47 4.81 -18.35
CA TYR A 55 1.88 5.27 -19.61
C TYR A 55 1.47 4.10 -20.49
N ARG A 56 0.31 4.25 -21.14
CA ARG A 56 -0.17 3.35 -22.18
C ARG A 56 0.32 3.80 -23.55
N ARG A 57 0.57 2.85 -24.45
CA ARG A 57 0.90 3.10 -25.86
C ARG A 57 -0.17 3.95 -26.53
N GLY A 58 0.25 4.98 -27.26
CA GLY A 58 -0.65 5.91 -27.93
C GLY A 58 -1.33 6.93 -27.00
N SER A 59 -1.09 6.90 -25.69
CA SER A 59 -1.65 7.86 -24.73
C SER A 59 -0.58 8.83 -24.22
N GLN A 60 -0.91 10.13 -24.20
CA GLN A 60 -0.12 11.15 -23.51
C GLN A 60 -0.49 11.28 -22.03
N THR A 61 -1.64 10.74 -21.64
CA THR A 61 -2.10 10.68 -20.25
C THR A 61 -1.67 9.36 -19.63
N PRO A 62 -1.12 9.35 -18.39
CA PRO A 62 -0.80 8.10 -17.71
C PRO A 62 -2.07 7.26 -17.48
N VAL A 63 -1.95 5.95 -17.70
CA VAL A 63 -3.04 5.01 -17.45
C VAL A 63 -3.17 4.65 -15.97
N LEU A 64 -2.08 4.82 -15.22
CA LEU A 64 -2.01 4.59 -13.78
C LEU A 64 -1.14 5.66 -13.12
N THR A 65 -1.57 6.17 -11.98
CA THR A 65 -0.76 7.04 -11.11
C THR A 65 -1.02 6.69 -9.66
N GLY A 66 -0.05 6.92 -8.78
CA GLY A 66 -0.30 6.64 -7.38
C GLY A 66 0.84 6.98 -6.45
N GLU A 67 0.58 6.70 -5.19
CA GLU A 67 1.44 7.04 -4.06
C GLU A 67 2.14 5.81 -3.52
N VAL A 68 3.43 5.96 -3.28
CA VAL A 68 4.28 4.95 -2.64
C VAL A 68 4.69 5.47 -1.28
N LYS A 69 4.49 4.67 -0.24
CA LYS A 69 4.90 4.99 1.13
C LYS A 69 5.72 3.83 1.68
N LEU A 70 6.89 4.10 2.24
CA LEU A 70 7.75 3.03 2.70
C LEU A 70 7.24 2.38 3.99
N PRO A 71 7.49 1.07 4.20
CA PRO A 71 7.14 0.36 5.43
C PRO A 71 7.70 1.07 6.68
N GLY A 72 7.05 0.90 7.82
CA GLY A 72 7.49 1.48 9.10
C GLY A 72 7.26 2.99 9.25
N THR A 73 6.95 3.71 8.18
CA THR A 73 6.60 5.14 8.26
C THR A 73 5.14 5.32 8.69
N PRO A 74 4.76 6.46 9.32
CA PRO A 74 3.36 6.73 9.67
C PRO A 74 2.39 6.56 8.50
N ASP A 75 2.75 7.09 7.33
CA ASP A 75 1.96 6.99 6.09
C ASP A 75 2.02 5.59 5.45
N GLY A 76 3.02 4.77 5.78
CA GLY A 76 3.23 3.42 5.25
C GLY A 76 2.56 2.31 6.06
N ARG A 77 1.89 2.63 7.17
CA ARG A 77 1.19 1.65 8.01
C ARG A 77 0.07 0.93 7.27
N SER A 78 -0.62 1.64 6.37
CA SER A 78 -1.72 1.07 5.60
C SER A 78 -1.85 1.74 4.22
N PRO A 79 -2.02 0.97 3.13
CA PRO A 79 -2.37 1.54 1.84
C PRO A 79 -3.82 2.07 1.81
N TYR A 80 -4.63 1.80 2.83
CA TYR A 80 -6.01 2.28 2.96
C TYR A 80 -6.15 3.52 3.84
N ASP A 81 -5.05 4.20 4.16
CA ASP A 81 -5.14 5.49 4.84
C ASP A 81 -6.03 6.45 4.02
N ALA A 82 -7.02 7.07 4.68
CA ALA A 82 -8.03 7.86 4.00
C ALA A 82 -7.44 9.12 3.35
N ALA A 83 -6.41 9.73 3.97
CA ALA A 83 -5.74 10.89 3.41
C ALA A 83 -4.89 10.50 2.19
N LEU A 84 -4.17 9.36 2.27
CA LEU A 84 -3.38 8.81 1.18
C LEU A 84 -4.23 8.44 -0.04
N MET A 85 -5.33 7.70 0.17
CA MET A 85 -6.25 7.34 -0.92
C MET A 85 -6.86 8.59 -1.56
N ARG A 86 -7.21 9.60 -0.76
CA ARG A 86 -7.75 10.86 -1.28
C ARG A 86 -6.71 11.63 -2.10
N ASP A 87 -5.46 11.72 -1.66
CA ASP A 87 -4.39 12.40 -2.41
C ASP A 87 -4.15 11.68 -3.76
N ALA A 88 -4.02 10.35 -3.73
CA ALA A 88 -3.85 9.54 -4.94
C ALA A 88 -5.03 9.71 -5.92
N PHE A 89 -6.28 9.73 -5.42
CA PHE A 89 -7.46 9.97 -6.25
C PHE A 89 -7.44 11.37 -6.88
N LEU A 90 -7.19 12.43 -6.10
CA LEU A 90 -7.18 13.81 -6.60
C LEU A 90 -6.11 14.00 -7.69
N LYS A 91 -4.94 13.36 -7.53
CA LYS A 91 -3.88 13.36 -8.54
C LYS A 91 -4.30 12.68 -9.82
N ALA A 92 -4.93 11.51 -9.71
CA ALA A 92 -5.46 10.80 -10.86
C ALA A 92 -6.58 11.57 -11.56
N ASP A 93 -7.46 12.22 -10.81
CA ASP A 93 -8.53 13.03 -11.35
C ASP A 93 -8.01 14.29 -12.06
N ASN A 94 -7.03 14.98 -11.48
CA ASN A 94 -6.42 16.16 -12.11
C ASN A 94 -5.82 15.87 -13.50
N ILE A 95 -5.25 14.68 -13.69
CA ILE A 95 -4.64 14.28 -14.97
C ILE A 95 -5.52 13.35 -15.79
N GLN A 96 -6.75 13.08 -15.33
CA GLN A 96 -7.71 12.15 -15.95
C GLN A 96 -7.14 10.74 -16.16
N SER A 97 -6.30 10.26 -15.24
CA SER A 97 -5.82 8.88 -15.25
C SER A 97 -6.99 7.92 -14.94
N PRO A 98 -7.22 6.85 -15.73
CA PRO A 98 -8.31 5.91 -15.49
C PRO A 98 -8.18 5.17 -14.15
N TYR A 99 -6.94 4.86 -13.75
CA TYR A 99 -6.66 4.08 -12.56
C TYR A 99 -5.72 4.83 -11.63
N PHE A 100 -5.86 4.55 -10.34
CA PHE A 100 -4.92 5.03 -9.34
C PHE A 100 -4.59 3.96 -8.32
N PHE A 101 -3.50 4.16 -7.58
CA PHE A 101 -3.08 3.21 -6.57
C PHE A 101 -2.50 3.86 -5.32
N THR A 102 -2.49 3.08 -4.25
CA THR A 102 -1.69 3.31 -3.05
C THR A 102 -0.86 2.07 -2.78
N TRP A 103 0.40 2.25 -2.36
CA TRP A 103 1.32 1.14 -2.15
C TRP A 103 2.22 1.39 -0.96
N ASN A 104 2.17 0.50 0.04
CA ASN A 104 3.07 0.55 1.18
C ASN A 104 4.28 -0.41 1.08
N VAL A 105 4.67 -0.76 -0.14
CA VAL A 105 5.60 -1.85 -0.52
C VAL A 105 5.08 -3.25 -0.21
N ASN A 106 4.57 -3.51 1.00
CA ASN A 106 4.00 -4.82 1.37
C ASN A 106 2.69 -5.13 0.64
N ARG A 107 1.88 -4.11 0.32
CA ARG A 107 0.57 -4.26 -0.32
C ARG A 107 0.29 -3.14 -1.29
N PHE A 108 0.07 -3.51 -2.56
CA PHE A 108 -0.35 -2.61 -3.63
C PHE A 108 -1.87 -2.71 -3.80
N VAL A 109 -2.56 -1.59 -3.85
CA VAL A 109 -4.02 -1.54 -4.03
C VAL A 109 -4.37 -0.68 -5.23
N LEU A 110 -5.07 -1.28 -6.20
CA LEU A 110 -5.53 -0.62 -7.43
C LEU A 110 -7.00 -0.20 -7.29
N PHE A 111 -7.29 1.01 -7.76
CA PHE A 111 -8.62 1.61 -7.74
C PHE A 111 -9.03 2.10 -9.14
N ASP A 112 -10.35 2.07 -9.39
CA ASP A 112 -10.99 2.63 -10.57
C ASP A 112 -11.44 4.07 -10.29
N ARG A 113 -10.90 5.05 -11.01
CA ARG A 113 -11.30 6.46 -10.84
C ARG A 113 -12.75 6.69 -11.27
N SER A 114 -13.26 5.93 -12.24
CA SER A 114 -14.61 6.11 -12.80
C SER A 114 -15.73 5.73 -11.84
N LYS A 115 -15.42 4.95 -10.79
CA LYS A 115 -16.34 4.57 -9.70
C LYS A 115 -16.59 5.71 -8.71
N TRP A 116 -16.76 6.94 -9.19
CA TRP A 116 -16.89 8.14 -8.35
C TRP A 116 -18.16 8.15 -7.49
N HIS A 117 -19.17 7.38 -7.89
CA HIS A 117 -20.47 7.27 -7.22
C HIS A 117 -20.47 6.37 -5.97
N VAL A 118 -19.38 5.63 -5.71
CA VAL A 118 -19.21 4.82 -4.49
C VAL A 118 -18.10 5.39 -3.58
N PRO A 119 -18.11 5.03 -2.28
CA PRO A 119 -17.03 5.34 -1.35
C PRO A 119 -15.65 4.93 -1.90
N MET A 120 -14.60 5.64 -1.49
CA MET A 120 -13.24 5.46 -2.04
C MET A 120 -12.75 4.02 -1.96
N ILE A 121 -13.03 3.35 -0.84
CA ILE A 121 -12.62 1.96 -0.61
C ILE A 121 -13.28 0.98 -1.59
N ASP A 122 -14.53 1.26 -1.97
CA ASP A 122 -15.31 0.43 -2.91
C ASP A 122 -14.92 0.66 -4.37
N ARG A 123 -14.09 1.68 -4.64
CA ARG A 123 -13.46 1.88 -5.95
C ARG A 123 -12.35 0.88 -6.22
N ARG A 124 -11.91 0.14 -5.19
CA ARG A 124 -10.87 -0.88 -5.30
C ARG A 124 -11.26 -1.93 -6.35
N ILE A 125 -10.32 -2.19 -7.24
CA ILE A 125 -10.42 -3.27 -8.24
C ILE A 125 -9.74 -4.52 -7.69
N LYS A 126 -8.49 -4.36 -7.23
CA LYS A 126 -7.66 -5.49 -6.81
C LYS A 126 -6.56 -5.04 -5.86
N GLN A 127 -6.02 -6.00 -5.11
CA GLN A 127 -4.83 -5.83 -4.30
C GLN A 127 -3.83 -6.95 -4.57
N TRP A 128 -2.55 -6.65 -4.43
CA TRP A 128 -1.46 -7.61 -4.48
C TRP A 128 -0.66 -7.52 -3.18
N SER A 129 -0.30 -8.67 -2.62
CA SER A 129 0.62 -8.75 -1.48
C SER A 129 2.02 -9.05 -1.99
N LEU A 130 3.01 -8.42 -1.37
CA LEU A 130 4.42 -8.76 -1.58
C LEU A 130 4.80 -10.11 -0.96
N GLU A 131 3.96 -10.66 -0.06
CA GLU A 131 4.24 -11.88 0.71
C GLU A 131 5.51 -11.82 1.56
N LEU A 132 6.04 -10.60 1.74
CA LEU A 132 7.09 -10.24 2.67
C LEU A 132 6.48 -9.28 3.70
N GLN A 133 6.94 -9.37 4.95
CA GLN A 133 6.53 -8.48 6.04
C GLN A 133 7.67 -7.50 6.29
N LEU A 134 7.82 -6.50 5.42
CA LEU A 134 8.83 -5.45 5.59
C LEU A 134 8.37 -4.50 6.70
N ALA A 135 9.27 -4.13 7.60
CA ALA A 135 8.94 -3.30 8.76
C ALA A 135 9.63 -1.94 8.73
N ASP A 136 10.72 -1.80 7.98
CA ASP A 136 11.53 -0.57 7.91
C ASP A 136 11.81 -0.14 6.46
N PRO A 137 11.96 1.17 6.15
CA PRO A 137 12.37 1.65 4.84
C PRO A 137 13.66 1.00 4.30
N ALA A 138 14.61 0.65 5.18
CA ALA A 138 15.87 0.01 4.81
C ALA A 138 15.68 -1.43 4.32
N ASP A 139 14.60 -2.12 4.71
CA ASP A 139 14.32 -3.47 4.21
C ASP A 139 14.16 -3.50 2.68
N CYS A 140 13.58 -2.43 2.11
CA CYS A 140 13.41 -2.27 0.67
C CYS A 140 14.75 -2.19 -0.10
N ALA A 141 15.86 -1.88 0.58
CA ALA A 141 17.18 -1.82 -0.01
C ALA A 141 17.90 -3.17 -0.06
N ARG A 142 17.37 -4.21 0.61
CA ARG A 142 17.98 -5.54 0.67
C ARG A 142 17.94 -6.20 -0.71
N PRO A 143 19.07 -6.76 -1.23
CA PRO A 143 19.13 -7.32 -2.58
C PRO A 143 18.08 -8.39 -2.87
N GLU A 144 17.79 -9.25 -1.91
CA GLU A 144 16.79 -10.31 -2.02
C GLU A 144 15.35 -9.76 -2.09
N VAL A 145 15.07 -8.66 -1.39
CA VAL A 145 13.77 -7.97 -1.44
C VAL A 145 13.61 -7.28 -2.79
N GLN A 146 14.65 -6.59 -3.27
CA GLN A 146 14.65 -5.97 -4.59
C GLN A 146 14.49 -6.99 -5.70
N ALA A 147 15.18 -8.13 -5.62
CA ALA A 147 15.02 -9.23 -6.58
C ALA A 147 13.60 -9.80 -6.54
N HIS A 148 13.01 -10.00 -5.35
CA HIS A 148 11.63 -10.45 -5.24
C HIS A 148 10.64 -9.46 -5.88
N ILE A 149 10.81 -8.16 -5.61
CA ILE A 149 9.96 -7.11 -6.19
C ILE A 149 10.10 -7.10 -7.72
N ARG A 150 11.34 -7.07 -8.22
CA ARG A 150 11.66 -6.99 -9.64
C ARG A 150 11.24 -8.22 -10.43
N ASP A 151 11.54 -9.41 -9.92
CA ASP A 151 11.48 -10.66 -10.70
C ASP A 151 10.18 -11.43 -10.48
N LYS A 152 9.42 -11.14 -9.42
CA LYS A 152 8.16 -11.84 -9.09
C LYS A 152 6.98 -10.88 -8.99
N PHE A 153 7.07 -9.90 -8.10
CA PHE A 153 5.93 -9.04 -7.78
C PHE A 153 5.50 -8.15 -8.95
N LEU A 154 6.43 -7.36 -9.50
CA LEU A 154 6.11 -6.43 -10.59
C LEU A 154 5.67 -7.14 -11.88
N PRO A 155 6.29 -8.26 -12.33
CA PRO A 155 5.80 -9.00 -13.48
C PRO A 155 4.36 -9.48 -13.31
N ALA A 156 4.03 -10.08 -12.16
CA ALA A 156 2.68 -10.54 -11.88
C ALA A 156 1.67 -9.38 -11.85
N LEU A 157 2.02 -8.28 -11.16
CA LEU A 157 1.21 -7.07 -11.09
C LEU A 157 0.94 -6.51 -12.49
N PHE A 158 1.96 -6.30 -13.32
CA PHE A 158 1.80 -5.67 -14.62
C PHE A 158 1.11 -6.58 -15.65
N GLN A 159 1.34 -7.89 -15.59
CA GLN A 159 0.61 -8.83 -16.43
C GLN A 159 -0.90 -8.77 -16.18
N GLU A 160 -1.31 -8.79 -14.91
CA GLU A 160 -2.72 -8.69 -14.55
C GLU A 160 -3.28 -7.30 -14.85
N PHE A 161 -2.51 -6.25 -14.57
CA PHE A 161 -2.94 -4.89 -14.87
C PHE A 161 -3.09 -4.64 -16.37
N ALA A 162 -2.25 -5.24 -17.22
CA ALA A 162 -2.39 -5.20 -18.67
C ALA A 162 -3.74 -5.80 -19.11
N ALA A 163 -4.12 -6.95 -18.53
CA ALA A 163 -5.39 -7.60 -18.83
C ALA A 163 -6.61 -6.76 -18.37
N ILE A 164 -6.48 -6.02 -17.26
CA ILE A 164 -7.49 -5.05 -16.79
C ILE A 164 -7.60 -3.87 -17.77
N VAL A 165 -6.48 -3.28 -18.20
CA VAL A 165 -6.45 -2.12 -19.10
C VAL A 165 -6.99 -2.44 -20.49
N GLU A 166 -6.74 -3.66 -20.99
CA GLU A 166 -7.26 -4.14 -22.28
C GLU A 166 -8.71 -4.64 -22.19
N GLY A 167 -9.31 -4.66 -20.99
CA GLY A 167 -10.68 -5.13 -20.79
C GLY A 167 -10.83 -6.63 -21.08
N VAL A 168 -9.74 -7.40 -21.09
CA VAL A 168 -9.76 -8.87 -21.20
C VAL A 168 -10.34 -9.47 -19.91
N VAL A 169 -10.13 -8.80 -18.78
CA VAL A 169 -10.81 -9.09 -17.51
C VAL A 169 -12.07 -8.22 -17.44
N VAL A 170 -13.21 -8.76 -17.89
CA VAL A 170 -14.49 -8.03 -17.98
C VAL A 170 -15.28 -8.04 -16.66
N GLU A 171 -15.03 -8.99 -15.76
CA GLU A 171 -15.79 -9.13 -14.51
C GLU A 171 -14.90 -9.30 -13.28
N TRP A 172 -14.79 -8.22 -12.51
CA TRP A 172 -14.91 -8.31 -11.05
C TRP A 172 -15.95 -7.28 -10.60
N GLY A 173 -17.19 -7.47 -11.05
CA GLY A 173 -18.26 -7.43 -10.07
C GLY A 173 -18.08 -8.70 -9.26
N MET A 174 -17.26 -8.65 -8.21
CA MET A 174 -17.27 -9.72 -7.21
C MET A 174 -18.74 -9.96 -6.86
N PRO A 175 -19.23 -11.20 -6.80
CA PRO A 175 -20.63 -11.47 -6.47
C PRO A 175 -21.01 -10.64 -5.25
N PRO A 176 -22.20 -10.00 -5.19
CA PRO A 176 -22.59 -9.15 -4.08
C PRO A 176 -22.31 -9.80 -2.71
N ASP A 177 -22.42 -11.12 -2.68
CA ASP A 177 -22.20 -12.00 -1.53
C ASP A 177 -20.72 -12.08 -1.12
N ASP A 178 -19.79 -12.17 -2.08
CA ASP A 178 -18.35 -12.14 -1.83
C ASP A 178 -17.85 -10.72 -1.53
N ILE A 179 -18.46 -9.69 -2.14
CA ILE A 179 -18.23 -8.29 -1.75
C ILE A 179 -18.70 -8.09 -0.33
N PHE A 180 -19.87 -8.64 0.04
CA PHE A 180 -20.39 -8.52 1.40
C PHE A 180 -19.51 -9.27 2.38
N VAL A 181 -19.11 -10.52 2.13
CA VAL A 181 -18.24 -11.29 3.04
C VAL A 181 -16.86 -10.65 3.14
N ARG A 182 -16.24 -10.27 2.02
CA ARG A 182 -14.91 -9.62 2.07
C ARG A 182 -14.95 -8.18 2.51
N SER A 183 -16.02 -7.44 2.24
CA SER A 183 -16.27 -6.11 2.81
C SER A 183 -16.49 -6.25 4.30
N LEU A 184 -17.31 -7.19 4.78
CA LEU A 184 -17.48 -7.48 6.20
C LEU A 184 -16.15 -7.89 6.83
N GLU A 185 -15.38 -8.80 6.23
CA GLU A 185 -14.04 -9.18 6.73
C GLU A 185 -13.06 -8.01 6.72
N THR A 186 -13.03 -7.20 5.65
CA THR A 186 -12.15 -6.00 5.57
C THR A 186 -12.63 -4.85 6.48
N HIS A 187 -13.94 -4.74 6.71
CA HIS A 187 -14.62 -3.74 7.53
C HIS A 187 -14.69 -4.17 8.99
N LEU A 188 -14.42 -5.44 9.29
CA LEU A 188 -14.10 -5.96 10.62
C LEU A 188 -12.58 -5.86 10.86
N ASP A 189 -11.75 -6.04 9.83
CA ASP A 189 -10.30 -5.82 9.94
C ASP A 189 -9.95 -4.34 10.16
N TRP A 190 -10.72 -3.38 9.65
CA TRP A 190 -10.42 -1.95 9.84
C TRP A 190 -10.61 -1.45 11.28
N PRO A 191 -11.70 -1.79 12.00
CA PRO A 191 -11.83 -1.61 13.45
C PRO A 191 -10.78 -2.39 14.24
N VAL A 192 -10.38 -3.59 13.79
CA VAL A 192 -9.33 -4.36 14.46
C VAL A 192 -7.97 -3.69 14.30
N ILE A 193 -7.63 -3.23 13.10
CA ILE A 193 -6.38 -2.50 12.84
C ILE A 193 -6.39 -1.16 13.59
N GLY A 194 -7.49 -0.41 13.53
CA GLY A 194 -7.63 0.86 14.24
C GLY A 194 -7.60 0.70 15.77
N THR A 195 -8.26 -0.32 16.30
CA THR A 195 -8.24 -0.65 17.73
C THR A 195 -6.85 -1.13 18.14
N ARG A 196 -6.18 -1.99 17.37
CA ARG A 196 -4.80 -2.42 17.65
C ARG A 196 -3.86 -1.22 17.69
N ASP A 197 -3.94 -0.33 16.71
CA ASP A 197 -3.08 0.85 16.62
C ASP A 197 -3.37 1.83 17.77
N TYR A 198 -4.64 1.96 18.17
CA TYR A 198 -5.04 2.71 19.36
C TYR A 198 -4.48 2.07 20.65
N LEU A 199 -4.60 0.76 20.81
CA LEU A 199 -4.07 0.04 21.98
C LEU A 199 -2.55 0.19 22.07
N ALA A 200 -1.84 0.05 20.95
CA ALA A 200 -0.40 0.28 20.88
C ALA A 200 -0.04 1.71 21.32
N ALA A 201 -0.69 2.72 20.72
CA ALA A 201 -0.46 4.12 21.05
C ALA A 201 -0.82 4.46 22.51
N ALA A 202 -1.88 3.87 23.05
CA ALA A 202 -2.31 4.06 24.42
C ALA A 202 -1.33 3.43 25.42
N CYS A 203 -0.76 2.25 25.11
CA CYS A 203 0.30 1.64 25.93
C CYS A 203 1.61 2.46 25.92
N GLU A 204 1.95 3.09 24.79
CA GLU A 204 3.12 3.97 24.69
C GLU A 204 2.92 5.29 25.47
N GLN A 205 1.70 5.82 25.49
CA GLN A 205 1.37 7.10 26.12
C GLN A 205 1.05 6.98 27.62
N ASP A 206 0.47 5.86 28.05
CA ASP A 206 0.07 5.59 29.43
C ASP A 206 0.54 4.18 29.85
N SER A 207 1.61 4.14 30.64
CA SER A 207 2.16 2.88 31.17
C SER A 207 1.19 2.15 32.09
N ALA A 208 0.34 2.88 32.84
CA ALA A 208 -0.65 2.27 33.71
C ALA A 208 -1.78 1.62 32.89
N PHE A 209 -2.15 2.18 31.73
CA PHE A 209 -3.02 1.51 30.77
C PHE A 209 -2.36 0.26 30.20
N GLY A 210 -1.09 0.35 29.81
CA GLY A 210 -0.31 -0.79 29.33
C GLY A 210 -0.28 -1.96 30.31
N ASP A 211 -0.05 -1.70 31.59
CA ASP A 211 -0.01 -2.76 32.61
C ASP A 211 -1.39 -3.38 32.85
N ARG A 212 -2.46 -2.57 32.87
CA ARG A 212 -3.84 -3.10 32.97
C ARG A 212 -4.19 -3.98 31.77
N LEU A 213 -3.80 -3.59 30.55
CA LEU A 213 -4.07 -4.36 29.34
C LEU A 213 -3.32 -5.70 29.36
N LYS A 214 -2.04 -5.71 29.78
CA LYS A 214 -1.25 -6.95 29.93
C LYS A 214 -1.86 -7.88 30.98
N SER A 215 -2.24 -7.35 32.15
CA SER A 215 -2.92 -8.13 33.19
C SER A 215 -4.24 -8.72 32.69
N TRP A 216 -5.06 -7.94 31.98
CA TRP A 216 -6.28 -8.47 31.38
C TRP A 216 -6.01 -9.60 30.37
N MET A 217 -5.02 -9.44 29.47
CA MET A 217 -4.66 -10.50 28.51
C MET A 217 -4.16 -11.78 29.20
N ALA A 218 -3.36 -11.65 30.25
CA ALA A 218 -2.76 -12.79 30.95
C ALA A 218 -3.72 -13.45 31.94
N GLU A 219 -4.45 -12.68 32.73
CA GLU A 219 -5.25 -13.16 33.86
C GLU A 219 -6.68 -13.52 33.46
N GLU A 220 -7.32 -12.70 32.63
CA GLU A 220 -8.74 -12.88 32.25
C GLU A 220 -8.85 -13.72 30.96
N MET A 221 -7.98 -13.46 29.98
CA MET A 221 -8.00 -14.15 28.69
C MET A 221 -7.09 -15.39 28.64
N ASN A 222 -6.24 -15.58 29.67
CA ASN A 222 -5.28 -16.68 29.79
C ASN A 222 -4.35 -16.81 28.56
N TRP A 223 -3.94 -15.68 27.99
CA TRP A 223 -3.02 -15.65 26.86
C TRP A 223 -1.57 -15.69 27.29
N THR A 224 -0.74 -16.36 26.49
CA THR A 224 0.71 -16.32 26.62
C THR A 224 1.27 -15.43 25.52
N PHE A 225 1.99 -14.39 25.92
CA PHE A 225 2.64 -13.44 25.02
C PHE A 225 3.89 -12.89 25.69
N ASP A 226 4.83 -12.41 24.87
CA ASP A 226 6.05 -11.73 25.30
C ASP A 226 5.95 -10.25 24.87
N PRO A 227 5.77 -9.31 25.81
CA PRO A 227 5.67 -7.89 25.50
C PRO A 227 6.99 -7.26 25.04
N ASP A 228 8.14 -7.91 25.28
CA ASP A 228 9.46 -7.42 24.86
C ASP A 228 9.84 -7.90 23.45
N ASP A 229 9.14 -8.90 22.91
CA ASP A 229 9.20 -9.29 21.50
C ASP A 229 8.20 -8.46 20.69
N ALA A 230 8.70 -7.58 19.83
CA ALA A 230 7.88 -6.66 19.05
C ALA A 230 6.84 -7.35 18.14
N GLU A 231 7.17 -8.52 17.56
CA GLU A 231 6.25 -9.24 16.69
C GLU A 231 5.21 -10.01 17.50
N ASN A 232 5.64 -10.64 18.61
CA ASN A 232 4.73 -11.32 19.52
C ASN A 232 3.73 -10.33 20.16
N TRP A 233 4.23 -9.16 20.59
CA TRP A 233 3.42 -8.09 21.15
C TRP A 233 2.43 -7.53 20.12
N ARG A 234 2.86 -7.32 18.87
CA ARG A 234 1.98 -6.89 17.79
C ARG A 234 0.86 -7.89 17.52
N GLN A 235 1.17 -9.19 17.55
CA GLN A 235 0.17 -10.25 17.39
C GLN A 235 -0.79 -10.32 18.58
N ALA A 236 -0.29 -10.14 19.80
CA ALA A 236 -1.11 -10.09 21.02
C ALA A 236 -2.08 -8.89 20.98
N LEU A 237 -1.61 -7.72 20.55
CA LEU A 237 -2.45 -6.54 20.35
C LEU A 237 -3.47 -6.72 19.24
N GLU A 238 -3.10 -7.37 18.13
CA GLU A 238 -4.05 -7.69 17.06
C GLU A 238 -5.13 -8.65 17.54
N ARG A 239 -4.76 -9.64 18.36
CA ARG A 239 -5.70 -10.56 18.99
C ARG A 239 -6.63 -9.85 19.98
N ALA A 240 -6.10 -8.94 20.80
CA ALA A 240 -6.88 -8.11 21.70
C ALA A 240 -7.88 -7.22 20.94
N ALA A 241 -7.46 -6.63 19.83
CA ALA A 241 -8.31 -5.78 19.02
C ALA A 241 -9.46 -6.54 18.30
N ARG A 242 -9.40 -7.87 18.25
CA ARG A 242 -10.45 -8.76 17.72
C ARG A 242 -11.43 -9.27 18.79
N THR A 243 -11.18 -8.97 20.08
CA THR A 243 -11.99 -9.41 21.22
C THR A 243 -13.01 -8.35 21.62
#